data_AF-A0A519SQX1-F1
#
_entry.id   AF-A0A519SQX1-F1
#
_cell.length_a   1.000
_cell.length_b   1.000
_cell.length_c   1.000
_cell.angle_alpha   90.00
_cell.angle_beta   90.00
_cell.angle_gamma   90.00
#
_symmetry.space_group_name_H-M   'P 1'
#
loop_
_entity.id
_entity.type
_entity.pdbx_description
1 polymer ?
#
loop_
_entity_poly.entity_id
_entity_poly.type
_entity_poly.pdbx_seq_one_letter_code
_entity_poly.pdbx_strand_id
1 'polypeptide(L)'
;KVNSIDFSSKAATFRTLKKHKDKRGKIRRIYRSIPLPDHFLDELNLVHNLKKAKKDEVRIWPWSRATASRKVGVVMLRANIKGIQGCPKGLRHSFVITCLEKQIPLNMVQKWAGHSSLTTTAIYANALGLEERNIASRLWK
;
A
#
# COMPACT_ATOMS: atom_id res chain seq x y z
N LYS A 1 -9.90 -8.91 5.23
CA LYS A 1 -11.13 -9.43 5.88
C LYS A 1 -11.87 -8.21 6.43
N VAL A 2 -13.15 -8.26 6.79
CA VAL A 2 -13.83 -7.09 7.38
C VAL A 2 -13.06 -6.57 8.60
N ASN A 3 -12.60 -7.48 9.46
CA ASN A 3 -11.79 -7.18 10.64
C ASN A 3 -10.39 -6.60 10.38
N SER A 4 -9.94 -6.48 9.13
CA SER A 4 -8.67 -5.82 8.82
C SER A 4 -8.81 -4.29 8.72
N ILE A 5 -10.02 -3.75 8.75
CA ILE A 5 -10.28 -2.30 8.74
C ILE A 5 -10.67 -1.89 10.16
N ASP A 6 -9.92 -0.94 10.71
CA ASP A 6 -10.18 -0.33 12.01
C ASP A 6 -10.64 1.12 11.79
N PHE A 7 -11.94 1.35 12.00
CA PHE A 7 -12.55 2.67 11.87
C PHE A 7 -12.19 3.61 13.02
N SER A 8 -11.79 3.09 14.19
CA SER A 8 -11.39 3.92 15.33
C SER A 8 -9.98 4.46 15.14
N SER A 9 -9.03 3.60 14.74
CA SER A 9 -7.66 4.03 14.45
C SER A 9 -7.44 4.51 13.00
N LYS A 10 -8.51 4.55 12.20
CA LYS A 10 -8.53 4.97 10.80
C LYS A 10 -7.44 4.27 9.97
N ALA A 11 -7.38 2.95 10.07
CA ALA A 11 -6.29 2.19 9.47
C ALA A 11 -6.71 0.82 8.93
N ALA A 12 -5.93 0.32 7.97
CA ALA A 12 -6.04 -1.04 7.45
C ALA A 12 -4.81 -1.88 7.82
N THR A 13 -5.04 -3.06 8.40
CA THR A 13 -4.01 -4.01 8.77
C THR A 13 -3.85 -5.11 7.73
N PHE A 14 -2.67 -5.21 7.13
CA PHE A 14 -2.34 -6.22 6.15
C PHE A 14 -1.35 -7.24 6.69
N ARG A 15 -1.65 -8.53 6.48
CA ARG A 15 -0.67 -9.60 6.66
C ARG A 15 0.25 -9.67 5.44
N THR A 16 1.56 -9.74 5.67
CA THR A 16 2.53 -10.02 4.62
C THR A 16 2.48 -11.50 4.25
N LEU A 17 2.22 -11.79 2.97
CA LEU A 17 2.12 -13.16 2.46
C LEU A 17 3.48 -13.75 2.05
N LYS A 18 4.40 -12.88 1.63
CA LYS A 18 5.79 -13.26 1.29
C LYS A 18 6.63 -13.33 2.57
N LYS A 19 7.61 -14.25 2.66
CA LYS A 19 8.49 -14.44 3.83
C LYS A 19 7.76 -14.91 5.10
N HIS A 20 6.85 -15.88 4.94
CA HIS A 20 6.10 -16.46 6.05
C HIS A 20 6.95 -17.38 6.94
N LYS A 21 8.20 -17.70 6.58
CA LYS A 21 9.16 -18.45 7.39
C LYS A 21 10.44 -17.65 7.57
N ASP A 22 11.05 -17.73 8.75
CA ASP A 22 12.41 -17.21 8.98
C ASP A 22 13.49 -18.18 8.46
N LYS A 23 14.76 -17.80 8.61
CA LYS A 23 15.91 -18.61 8.17
C LYS A 23 15.99 -19.98 8.87
N ARG A 24 15.30 -20.15 10.00
CA ARG A 24 15.22 -21.39 10.79
C ARG A 24 13.93 -22.17 10.52
N GLY A 25 13.13 -21.74 9.54
CA GLY A 25 11.87 -22.39 9.16
C GLY A 25 10.66 -22.01 10.02
N LYS A 26 10.82 -21.17 11.05
CA LYS A 26 9.72 -20.78 11.95
C LYS A 26 8.77 -19.81 11.25
N ILE A 27 7.47 -20.07 11.38
CA ILE A 27 6.45 -19.22 10.76
C ILE A 27 6.47 -17.82 11.38
N ARG A 28 6.79 -16.80 10.58
CA ARG A 28 6.67 -15.39 10.96
C ARG A 28 5.44 -14.77 10.29
N ARG A 29 4.46 -14.39 11.12
CA ARG A 29 3.29 -13.62 10.66
C ARG A 29 3.59 -12.14 10.83
N ILE A 30 4.09 -11.51 9.77
CA ILE A 30 4.37 -10.07 9.75
C ILE A 30 3.09 -9.34 9.37
N TYR A 31 2.71 -8.35 10.17
CA TYR A 31 1.59 -7.46 9.90
C TYR A 31 2.09 -6.02 9.74
N ARG A 32 1.37 -5.24 8.94
CA ARG A 32 1.58 -3.80 8.81
C ARG A 32 0.23 -3.09 8.83
N SER A 33 0.15 -2.01 9.59
CA SER A 33 -1.00 -1.11 9.57
C SER A 33 -0.68 0.10 8.70
N ILE A 34 -1.64 0.48 7.86
CA ILE A 34 -1.56 1.61 6.94
C ILE A 34 -2.70 2.57 7.28
N PRO A 35 -2.43 3.84 7.62
CA PRO A 35 -3.48 4.82 7.87
C PRO A 35 -4.26 5.08 6.58
N LEU A 36 -5.57 5.30 6.72
CA LEU A 36 -6.50 5.56 5.63
C LEU A 36 -7.20 6.91 5.84
N PRO A 37 -7.40 7.70 4.78
CA PRO A 37 -8.22 8.91 4.86
C PRO A 37 -9.68 8.60 5.21
N ASP A 38 -10.36 9.55 5.87
CA ASP A 38 -11.76 9.41 6.28
C ASP A 38 -12.70 9.17 5.08
N HIS A 39 -12.56 9.96 4.01
CA HIS A 39 -13.39 9.81 2.81
C HIS A 39 -13.31 8.39 2.22
N PHE A 40 -12.12 7.79 2.23
CA PHE A 40 -11.93 6.44 1.72
C PHE A 40 -12.56 5.38 2.63
N LEU A 41 -12.50 5.57 3.95
CA LEU A 41 -13.17 4.70 4.92
C LEU A 41 -14.69 4.77 4.77
N ASP A 42 -15.23 5.96 4.52
CA ASP A 42 -16.66 6.17 4.32
C ASP A 42 -17.14 5.52 3.01
N GLU A 43 -16.43 5.69 1.89
CA GLU A 43 -16.72 5.00 0.64
C GLU A 43 -16.65 3.47 0.80
N LEU A 44 -15.60 2.97 1.47
CA LEU A 44 -15.43 1.55 1.70
C LEU A 44 -16.58 0.97 2.55
N ASN A 45 -17.02 1.72 3.57
CA ASN A 45 -18.17 1.35 4.37
C ASN A 45 -19.48 1.43 3.57
N LEU A 46 -19.65 2.42 2.71
CA LEU A 46 -20.84 2.55 1.86
C LEU A 46 -20.98 1.35 0.93
N VAL A 47 -19.90 0.95 0.27
CA VAL A 47 -19.91 -0.15 -0.71
C VAL A 47 -20.03 -1.53 -0.06
N HIS A 48 -19.40 -1.73 1.10
CA HIS A 48 -19.29 -3.05 1.72
C HIS A 48 -20.05 -3.21 3.05
N ASN A 49 -20.73 -2.17 3.52
CA ASN A 49 -21.47 -2.11 4.78
C ASN A 49 -20.64 -2.61 6.00
N LEU A 50 -19.37 -2.22 6.05
CA LEU A 50 -18.37 -2.80 6.96
C LEU A 50 -18.69 -2.59 8.45
N LYS A 51 -19.30 -1.46 8.81
CA LYS A 51 -19.69 -1.14 10.20
C LYS A 51 -20.81 -2.06 10.72
N LYS A 52 -21.66 -2.59 9.83
CA LYS A 52 -22.78 -3.49 10.18
C LYS A 52 -22.48 -4.97 9.91
N ALA A 53 -21.42 -5.27 9.16
CA ALA A 53 -21.03 -6.64 8.86
C ALA A 53 -20.66 -7.40 10.14
N LYS A 54 -21.18 -8.64 10.28
CA LYS A 54 -20.74 -9.55 11.36
C LYS A 54 -19.22 -9.73 11.24
N LYS A 55 -18.50 -9.49 12.34
CA LYS A 55 -17.02 -9.36 12.36
C LYS A 55 -16.28 -10.64 11.95
N ASP A 56 -16.97 -11.77 11.88
CA ASP A 56 -16.36 -13.07 11.64
C ASP A 56 -16.23 -13.39 10.15
N GLU A 57 -14.96 -13.54 9.74
CA GLU A 57 -14.49 -14.26 8.54
C GLU A 57 -14.84 -13.72 7.15
N VAL A 58 -15.78 -12.77 7.00
CA VAL A 58 -16.18 -12.27 5.68
C VAL A 58 -15.01 -11.53 4.99
N ARG A 59 -14.71 -11.93 3.76
CA ARG A 59 -13.75 -11.23 2.89
C ARG A 59 -14.44 -10.01 2.29
N ILE A 60 -13.81 -8.84 2.38
CA ILE A 60 -14.30 -7.61 1.72
C ILE A 60 -14.44 -7.85 0.21
N TRP A 61 -13.45 -8.52 -0.38
CA TRP A 61 -13.49 -8.98 -1.76
C TRP A 61 -13.39 -10.51 -1.80
N PRO A 62 -14.43 -11.23 -2.29
CA PRO A 62 -14.45 -12.68 -2.38
C PRO A 62 -13.75 -13.19 -3.66
N TRP A 63 -12.70 -12.50 -4.12
CA TRP A 63 -12.04 -12.81 -5.39
C TRP A 63 -10.62 -13.33 -5.19
N SER A 64 -10.15 -14.12 -6.16
CA SER A 64 -8.76 -14.52 -6.24
C SER A 64 -7.85 -13.33 -6.61
N ARG A 65 -6.54 -13.48 -6.37
CA ARG A 65 -5.53 -12.51 -6.80
C ARG A 65 -5.59 -12.23 -8.31
N ALA A 66 -5.79 -13.26 -9.14
CA ALA A 66 -5.85 -13.10 -10.60
C ALA A 66 -7.06 -12.25 -11.03
N THR A 67 -8.22 -12.50 -10.42
CA THR A 67 -9.43 -11.72 -10.64
C THR A 67 -9.26 -10.27 -10.19
N ALA A 68 -8.63 -10.05 -9.02
CA ALA A 68 -8.31 -8.70 -8.55
C ALA A 68 -7.39 -7.96 -9.53
N SER A 69 -6.32 -8.59 -10.02
CA SER A 69 -5.43 -7.98 -11.02
C SER A 69 -6.16 -7.60 -12.31
N ARG A 70 -7.04 -8.47 -12.81
CA ARG A 70 -7.83 -8.18 -14.02
C ARG A 70 -8.79 -7.01 -13.79
N LYS A 71 -9.48 -6.97 -12.65
CA LYS A 71 -10.37 -5.85 -12.30
C LYS A 71 -9.62 -4.52 -12.21
N VAL A 72 -8.44 -4.50 -11.58
CA VAL A 72 -7.57 -3.31 -11.56
C VAL A 72 -7.19 -2.90 -12.98
N GLY A 73 -6.78 -3.84 -13.84
CA GLY A 73 -6.46 -3.55 -15.23
C GLY A 73 -7.62 -2.93 -16.00
N VAL A 74 -8.84 -3.43 -15.81
CA VAL A 74 -10.06 -2.86 -16.42
C VAL A 74 -10.30 -1.42 -15.95
N VAL A 75 -10.15 -1.15 -14.64
CA VAL A 75 -10.31 0.20 -14.09
C VAL A 75 -9.23 1.14 -14.65
N MET A 76 -7.97 0.70 -14.69
CA MET A 76 -6.87 1.48 -15.27
C MET A 76 -7.12 1.83 -16.74
N LEU A 77 -7.57 0.85 -17.53
CA LEU A 77 -7.87 1.07 -18.95
C LEU A 77 -9.01 2.08 -19.14
N ARG A 78 -10.08 1.99 -18.32
CA ARG A 78 -11.19 2.96 -18.33
C ARG A 78 -10.75 4.37 -17.94
N ALA A 79 -9.76 4.47 -17.06
CA ALA A 79 -9.12 5.75 -16.71
C ALA A 79 -8.06 6.21 -17.74
N ASN A 80 -7.99 5.56 -18.91
CA ASN A 80 -7.00 5.82 -19.97
C ASN A 80 -5.53 5.67 -19.53
N ILE A 81 -5.27 4.84 -18.51
CA ILE A 81 -3.92 4.52 -18.02
C ILE A 81 -3.45 3.24 -18.74
N LYS A 82 -2.57 3.40 -19.74
CA LYS A 82 -2.09 2.32 -20.61
C LYS A 82 -0.58 2.08 -20.48
N GLY A 83 -0.14 0.83 -20.59
CA GLY A 83 1.29 0.46 -20.53
C GLY A 83 1.67 -0.20 -19.20
N ILE A 84 2.95 -0.15 -18.86
CA ILE A 84 3.54 -0.88 -17.71
C ILE A 84 2.93 -0.47 -16.35
N GLN A 85 2.41 0.76 -16.25
CA GLN A 85 1.78 1.32 -15.07
C GLN A 85 0.31 0.89 -14.89
N GLY A 86 -0.35 0.41 -15.96
CA GLY A 86 -1.74 -0.02 -15.99
C GLY A 86 -2.02 -1.36 -15.29
N CYS A 87 -1.33 -1.63 -14.17
CA CYS A 87 -1.44 -2.88 -13.43
C CYS A 87 -1.25 -2.65 -11.91
N PRO A 88 -1.59 -3.64 -11.05
CA PRO A 88 -1.41 -3.50 -9.60
C PRO A 88 0.04 -3.18 -9.17
N LYS A 89 1.04 -3.71 -9.89
CA LYS A 89 2.46 -3.41 -9.62
C LYS A 89 2.76 -1.95 -9.93
N GLY A 90 2.25 -1.43 -11.06
CA GLY A 90 2.36 -0.04 -11.44
C GLY A 90 1.74 0.90 -10.40
N LEU A 91 0.51 0.61 -9.97
CA LEU A 91 -0.16 1.38 -8.92
C LEU A 91 0.65 1.48 -7.62
N ARG A 92 1.20 0.35 -7.18
CA ARG A 92 2.07 0.31 -5.98
C ARG A 92 3.37 1.09 -6.19
N HIS A 93 3.93 1.03 -7.38
CA HIS A 93 5.13 1.78 -7.73
C HIS A 93 4.85 3.29 -7.68
N SER A 94 3.79 3.76 -8.35
CA SER A 94 3.37 5.16 -8.31
C SER A 94 3.08 5.65 -6.90
N PHE A 95 2.42 4.84 -6.05
CA PHE A 95 2.23 5.18 -4.63
C PHE A 95 3.56 5.48 -3.92
N VAL A 96 4.58 4.65 -4.11
CA VAL A 96 5.89 4.86 -3.50
C VAL A 96 6.55 6.13 -4.03
N ILE A 97 6.52 6.37 -5.35
CA ILE A 97 7.06 7.60 -5.95
C ILE A 97 6.38 8.84 -5.38
N THR A 98 5.04 8.86 -5.36
CA THR A 98 4.27 9.99 -4.82
C THR A 98 4.57 10.24 -3.33
N CYS A 99 4.80 9.20 -2.53
CA CYS A 99 5.23 9.38 -1.14
C CYS A 99 6.61 10.06 -1.05
N LEU A 100 7.54 9.73 -1.95
CA LEU A 100 8.87 10.32 -1.96
C LEU A 100 8.86 11.77 -2.42
N GLU A 101 8.09 12.08 -3.48
CA GLU A 101 7.85 13.46 -3.95
C GLU A 101 7.26 14.33 -2.82
N LYS A 102 6.36 13.75 -2.01
CA LYS A 102 5.79 14.40 -0.82
C LYS A 102 6.69 14.36 0.41
N GLN A 103 7.94 13.89 0.26
CA GLN A 103 8.96 13.76 1.31
C GLN A 103 8.47 13.03 2.57
N ILE A 104 7.62 12.02 2.39
CA ILE A 104 7.25 11.13 3.48
C ILE A 104 8.50 10.35 3.92
N PRO A 105 8.78 10.25 5.23
CA PRO A 105 9.94 9.53 5.75
C PRO A 105 10.06 8.10 5.19
N LEU A 106 11.26 7.75 4.71
CA LEU A 106 11.53 6.49 4.01
C LEU A 106 11.14 5.24 4.82
N ASN A 107 11.33 5.28 6.14
CA ASN A 107 10.93 4.21 7.05
C ASN A 107 9.41 3.99 7.05
N MET A 108 8.60 5.05 6.94
CA MET A 108 7.14 4.96 6.84
C MET A 108 6.72 4.39 5.48
N VAL A 109 7.29 4.90 4.38
CA VAL A 109 7.01 4.41 3.02
C VAL A 109 7.36 2.93 2.90
N GLN A 110 8.53 2.53 3.42
CA GLN A 110 8.96 1.13 3.46
C GLN A 110 7.95 0.27 4.23
N LYS A 111 7.51 0.73 5.42
CA LYS A 111 6.52 0.04 6.24
C LYS A 111 5.20 -0.13 5.49
N TRP A 112 4.65 0.93 4.89
CA TRP A 112 3.36 0.88 4.19
C TRP A 112 3.38 0.02 2.93
N ALA A 113 4.42 0.21 2.09
CA ALA A 113 4.62 -0.65 0.94
C ALA A 113 4.86 -2.11 1.39
N GLY A 114 5.50 -2.33 2.54
CA GLY A 114 5.92 -3.66 2.98
C GLY A 114 7.14 -4.13 2.20
N HIS A 115 8.10 -3.23 1.97
CA HIS A 115 9.40 -3.57 1.40
C HIS A 115 10.31 -4.17 2.47
N SER A 116 10.92 -5.31 2.14
CA SER A 116 11.78 -6.01 3.09
C SER A 116 13.19 -5.46 3.20
N SER A 117 13.57 -4.56 2.31
CA SER A 117 14.87 -3.90 2.32
C SER A 117 14.70 -2.43 1.93
N LEU A 118 15.50 -1.57 2.55
CA LEU A 118 15.63 -0.16 2.18
C LEU A 118 16.27 0.00 0.81
N THR A 119 17.06 -0.96 0.31
CA THR A 119 17.69 -0.86 -1.04
C THR A 119 16.66 -0.71 -2.16
N THR A 120 15.48 -1.34 -2.06
CA THR A 120 14.41 -1.14 -3.05
C THR A 120 13.80 0.27 -2.97
N THR A 121 13.83 0.90 -1.79
CA THR A 121 13.35 2.28 -1.61
C THR A 121 14.43 3.31 -1.95
N ALA A 122 15.71 3.01 -1.70
CA ALA A 122 16.85 3.83 -2.05
C ALA A 122 17.03 3.96 -3.57
N ILE A 123 16.72 2.91 -4.35
CA ILE A 123 16.64 3.01 -5.82
C ILE A 123 15.62 4.10 -6.25
N TYR A 124 14.51 4.24 -5.52
CA TYR A 124 13.51 5.27 -5.82
C TYR A 124 13.94 6.67 -5.38
N ALA A 125 14.68 6.80 -4.28
CA ALA A 125 15.29 8.08 -3.89
C ALA A 125 16.36 8.50 -4.91
N ASN A 126 17.14 7.56 -5.45
CA ASN A 126 18.18 7.84 -6.44
C ASN A 126 17.60 8.24 -7.81
N ALA A 127 16.41 7.74 -8.17
CA ALA A 127 15.67 8.20 -9.35
C ALA A 127 15.21 9.68 -9.25
N LEU A 128 15.20 10.24 -8.03
CA LEU A 128 14.95 11.66 -7.74
C LEU A 128 16.24 12.47 -7.58
N GLY A 129 17.41 11.96 -7.99
CA GLY A 129 18.73 12.59 -7.77
C GLY A 129 18.89 14.04 -8.25
N LEU A 130 17.96 14.59 -9.05
CA LEU A 130 17.93 16.03 -9.36
C LEU A 130 17.43 16.92 -8.19
N GLU A 131 16.78 16.36 -7.16
CA GLU A 131 16.20 17.12 -6.03
C GLU A 131 17.05 17.14 -4.75
N GLU A 132 18.24 16.54 -4.78
CA GLU A 132 19.10 16.39 -3.59
C GLU A 132 19.45 17.75 -2.97
N ARG A 133 19.63 18.78 -3.80
CA ARG A 133 19.87 20.17 -3.36
C ARG A 133 18.64 20.81 -2.71
N ASN A 134 17.42 20.48 -3.16
CA ASN A 134 16.15 20.96 -2.57
C ASN A 134 15.85 20.29 -1.22
N ILE A 135 16.36 19.08 -1.01
CA ILE A 135 16.30 18.40 0.28
C ILE A 135 17.35 18.98 1.23
N ALA A 136 18.59 19.16 0.77
CA ALA A 136 19.68 19.72 1.57
C ALA A 136 19.42 21.18 1.99
N SER A 137 18.75 21.98 1.15
CA SER A 137 18.41 23.38 1.47
C SER A 137 17.55 23.56 2.72
N ARG A 138 16.91 22.50 3.22
CA ARG A 138 16.14 22.51 4.47
C ARG A 138 17.00 22.49 5.72
N LEU A 139 18.23 21.98 5.62
CA LEU A 139 19.18 21.95 6.73
C LEU A 139 19.85 23.29 6.96
N TRP A 140 19.89 24.16 5.94
CA TRP A 140 20.51 25.47 5.97
C TRP A 140 19.51 26.61 6.19
N LYS A 141 18.27 26.28 6.60
CA LYS A 141 17.27 27.25 7.05
C LYS A 141 17.28 27.38 8.57
#